data_AF-A0A2C9U1W3-F1
#
_entry.id   AF-A0A2C9U1W3-F1
#
_cell.length_a   1.000
_cell.length_b   1.000
_cell.length_c   1.000
_cell.angle_alpha   90.00
_cell.angle_beta   90.00
_cell.angle_gamma   90.00
#
_symmetry.space_group_name_H-M   'P 1'
#
loop_
_entity.id
_entity.type
_entity.pdbx_description
1 polymer ?
#
loop_
_entity_poly.entity_id
_entity_poly.type
_entity_poly.pdbx_seq_one_letter_code
_entity_poly.pdbx_strand_id
1 'polypeptide(L)'
;MSKEEDIVLQAWSATYMKEHGVSEKEAIGEIQKMCENAWKDMNEACMKPTAVPRALLKYYVNLARVIDFVYKYMDSYTYASSLKEDISSLFLGQLPM
;
A
#
# COMPACT_ATOMS: atom_id res chain seq x y z
N MET A 1 6.40 0.13 -17.57
CA MET A 1 5.64 1.00 -16.65
C MET A 1 4.60 1.73 -17.47
N SER A 2 3.36 1.24 -17.43
CA SER A 2 2.23 1.84 -18.15
C SER A 2 1.69 3.05 -17.38
N LYS A 3 1.09 3.97 -18.12
CA LYS A 3 0.80 5.38 -17.79
C LYS A 3 -0.24 5.62 -16.68
N GLU A 4 -0.55 4.63 -15.86
CA GLU A 4 -1.67 4.63 -14.90
C GLU A 4 -1.22 4.39 -13.45
N GLU A 5 0.09 4.31 -13.19
CA GLU A 5 0.69 4.32 -11.84
C GLU A 5 0.48 5.70 -11.16
N ASP A 6 -0.74 5.85 -10.65
CA ASP A 6 -1.06 6.27 -9.28
C ASP A 6 -1.16 7.78 -9.00
N ILE A 7 -2.38 8.30 -9.03
CA ILE A 7 -2.74 9.67 -8.62
C ILE A 7 -2.17 10.00 -7.22
N VAL A 8 -2.09 9.01 -6.32
CA VAL A 8 -1.56 9.19 -4.96
C VAL A 8 -0.04 9.35 -5.00
N LEU A 9 0.67 8.50 -5.74
CA LEU A 9 2.12 8.62 -5.95
C LEU A 9 2.47 9.94 -6.64
N GLN A 10 1.63 10.40 -7.57
CA GLN A 10 1.76 11.69 -8.26
C GLN A 10 1.50 12.89 -7.35
N ALA A 11 0.52 12.81 -6.45
CA ALA A 11 0.27 13.87 -5.47
C ALA A 11 1.40 13.97 -4.43
N TRP A 12 1.91 12.83 -3.96
CA TRP A 12 3.06 12.79 -3.05
C TRP A 12 4.36 13.21 -3.74
N SER A 13 4.60 12.79 -4.99
CA SER A 13 5.78 13.20 -5.74
C SER A 13 5.79 14.71 -5.96
N ALA A 14 4.66 15.32 -6.33
CA ALA A 14 4.56 16.77 -6.51
C ALA A 14 4.88 17.56 -5.23
N THR A 15 4.41 17.06 -4.08
CA THR A 15 4.70 17.67 -2.77
C THR A 15 6.19 17.54 -2.44
N TYR A 16 6.74 16.33 -2.59
CA TYR A 16 8.15 16.04 -2.32
C TYR A 16 9.09 16.85 -3.21
N MET A 17 8.77 16.97 -4.51
CA MET A 17 9.51 17.82 -5.45
C MET A 17 9.53 19.28 -5.01
N LYS A 18 8.39 19.81 -4.56
CA LYS A 18 8.28 21.20 -4.11
C LYS A 18 9.12 21.46 -2.85
N GLU A 19 9.14 20.50 -1.93
CA GLU A 19 9.87 20.63 -0.65
C GLU A 19 11.38 20.44 -0.81
N HIS A 20 11.80 19.56 -1.72
CA HIS A 20 13.21 19.16 -1.84
C HIS A 20 13.91 19.66 -3.13
N GLY A 21 13.17 20.25 -4.08
CA GLY A 21 13.73 20.77 -5.33
C GLY A 21 14.27 19.69 -6.26
N VAL A 22 13.77 18.46 -6.14
CA VAL A 22 14.23 17.29 -6.90
C VAL A 22 13.35 17.02 -8.13
N SER A 23 13.83 16.18 -9.05
CA SER A 23 13.03 15.69 -10.16
C SER A 23 11.92 14.73 -9.70
N GLU A 24 10.88 14.57 -10.51
CA GLU A 24 9.77 13.64 -10.24
C GLU A 24 10.27 12.21 -10.05
N LYS A 25 11.23 11.77 -10.87
CA LYS A 25 11.82 10.44 -10.77
C LYS A 25 12.56 10.22 -9.45
N GLU A 26 13.29 11.22 -8.97
CA GLU A 26 13.97 11.17 -7.67
C GLU A 26 12.96 11.15 -6.53
N ALA A 27 11.91 11.98 -6.61
CA ALA A 27 10.83 11.99 -5.63
C ALA A 27 10.12 10.65 -5.53
N ILE A 28 9.72 10.05 -6.67
CA ILE A 28 9.10 8.73 -6.71
C ILE A 28 10.03 7.67 -6.11
N GLY A 29 11.32 7.70 -6.46
CA GLY A 29 12.30 6.75 -5.93
C GLY A 29 12.45 6.83 -4.41
N GLU A 30 12.50 8.03 -3.85
CA GLU A 30 12.58 8.22 -2.39
C GLU A 30 11.28 7.82 -1.69
N ILE A 31 10.11 8.14 -2.26
CA ILE A 31 8.81 7.72 -1.71
C ILE A 31 8.70 6.19 -1.68
N GLN A 32 9.08 5.50 -2.76
CA GLN A 32 9.07 4.04 -2.80
C GLN A 32 9.99 3.45 -1.73
N LYS A 33 11.19 4.00 -1.58
CA LYS A 33 12.14 3.61 -0.53
C LYS A 33 11.59 3.84 0.88
N MET A 34 10.86 4.94 1.11
CA MET A 34 10.18 5.18 2.39
C MET A 34 9.12 4.11 2.68
N CYS A 35 8.29 3.77 1.68
CA CYS A 35 7.30 2.69 1.81
C CYS A 35 7.97 1.33 2.10
N GLU A 36 9.05 0.99 1.39
CA GLU A 36 9.80 -0.25 1.63
C GLU A 36 10.41 -0.31 3.04
N ASN A 37 10.98 0.79 3.51
CA ASN A 37 11.55 0.87 4.86
C ASN A 37 10.47 0.72 5.93
N ALA A 38 9.34 1.43 5.79
CA ALA A 38 8.20 1.29 6.69
C ALA A 38 7.66 -0.16 6.72
N TRP A 39 7.66 -0.84 5.57
CA TRP A 39 7.29 -2.24 5.48
C TRP A 39 8.26 -3.15 6.26
N LYS A 40 9.58 -2.93 6.15
CA LYS A 40 10.59 -3.66 6.91
C LYS A 40 10.44 -3.44 8.42
N ASP A 41 10.26 -2.20 8.84
CA ASP A 41 10.10 -1.83 10.25
C ASP A 41 8.87 -2.51 10.87
N MET A 42 7.74 -2.51 10.16
CA MET A 42 6.51 -3.16 10.62
C MET A 42 6.68 -4.68 10.75
N ASN A 43 7.36 -5.32 9.80
CA ASN A 43 7.65 -6.76 9.86
C ASN A 43 8.59 -7.09 11.04
N GLU A 44 9.62 -6.28 11.25
CA GLU A 44 10.56 -6.46 12.36
C GLU A 44 9.84 -6.30 13.72
N ALA A 45 8.97 -5.29 13.85
CA ALA A 45 8.16 -5.08 15.05
C ALA A 45 7.22 -6.27 15.34
N CYS A 46 6.74 -6.97 14.31
CA CYS A 46 5.93 -8.18 14.48
C CYS A 46 6.74 -9.41 14.91
N MET A 47 8.05 -9.42 14.67
CA MET A 47 8.96 -10.52 15.02
C MET A 47 9.57 -10.36 16.42
N LYS A 48 9.82 -9.12 16.85
CA LYS A 48 10.40 -8.83 18.17
C LYS A 48 9.39 -9.06 19.31
N PRO A 49 9.85 -9.48 20.50
CA PRO A 49 9.03 -9.42 21.71
C PRO A 49 8.55 -7.98 21.93
N THR A 50 7.25 -7.81 22.14
CA THR A 50 6.63 -6.49 22.30
C THR A 50 5.50 -6.58 23.32
N ALA A 51 5.24 -5.46 24.01
CA ALA A 51 4.11 -5.31 24.92
C ALA A 51 2.77 -5.22 24.17
N VAL A 52 2.81 -4.99 22.85
CA VAL A 52 1.61 -4.86 22.01
C VAL A 52 0.99 -6.25 21.74
N PRO A 53 -0.31 -6.44 21.98
CA PRO A 53 -1.00 -7.67 21.63
C PRO A 53 -0.83 -8.07 20.16
N ARG A 54 -0.53 -9.34 19.90
CA ARG A 54 -0.34 -9.89 18.53
C ARG A 54 -1.54 -9.65 17.61
N ALA A 55 -2.76 -9.64 18.17
CA ALA A 55 -3.97 -9.36 17.41
C ALA A 55 -3.97 -7.94 16.81
N LEU A 56 -3.50 -6.95 17.57
CA LEU A 56 -3.38 -5.57 17.09
C LEU A 56 -2.30 -5.45 16.02
N LEU A 57 -1.14 -6.07 16.21
CA LEU A 57 -0.09 -6.10 15.18
C LEU A 57 -0.60 -6.70 13.88
N LYS A 58 -1.31 -7.82 13.95
CA LYS A 58 -1.93 -8.47 12.79
C LYS A 58 -2.94 -7.56 12.11
N TYR A 59 -3.74 -6.81 12.87
CA TYR A 59 -4.69 -5.85 12.32
C TYR A 59 -3.98 -4.77 11.50
N TYR A 60 -2.95 -4.12 12.04
CA TYR A 60 -2.22 -3.06 11.33
C TYR A 60 -1.49 -3.59 10.09
N VAL A 61 -0.84 -4.76 10.18
CA VAL A 61 -0.21 -5.39 9.02
C VAL A 61 -1.24 -5.70 7.94
N ASN A 62 -2.40 -6.22 8.30
CA ASN A 62 -3.46 -6.52 7.34
C ASN A 62 -4.05 -5.25 6.73
N LEU A 63 -4.19 -4.17 7.50
CA LEU A 63 -4.62 -2.88 6.97
C LEU A 63 -3.64 -2.36 5.91
N ALA A 64 -2.34 -2.40 6.21
CA ALA A 64 -1.30 -2.00 5.26
C ALA A 64 -1.34 -2.85 3.96
N ARG A 65 -1.57 -4.16 4.07
CA ARG A 65 -1.74 -5.06 2.91
C ARG A 65 -2.96 -4.70 2.07
N VAL A 66 -4.08 -4.36 2.70
CA VAL A 66 -5.29 -3.95 1.98
C VAL A 66 -5.05 -2.62 1.27
N ILE A 67 -4.36 -1.67 1.89
CA ILE A 67 -4.01 -0.40 1.25
C ILE A 67 -3.12 -0.66 0.02
N ASP A 68 -2.06 -1.45 0.16
CA ASP A 68 -1.20 -1.83 -0.97
C ASP A 68 -2.02 -2.47 -2.10
N PHE A 69 -2.87 -3.45 -1.77
CA PHE A 69 -3.74 -4.11 -2.73
C PHE A 69 -4.68 -3.16 -3.47
N VAL A 70 -5.32 -2.23 -2.75
CA VAL A 70 -6.30 -1.28 -3.31
C VAL A 70 -5.65 -0.28 -4.26
N TYR A 71 -4.41 0.14 -4.01
CA TYR A 71 -3.71 1.16 -4.82
C TYR A 71 -2.65 0.58 -5.78
N LYS A 72 -2.44 -0.74 -5.77
CA LYS A 72 -1.33 -1.39 -6.50
C LYS A 72 -1.26 -1.07 -7.99
N TYR A 73 -2.41 -0.96 -8.63
CA TYR A 73 -2.51 -0.78 -10.09
C TYR A 73 -3.26 0.49 -10.49
N MET A 74 -4.20 0.93 -9.65
CA MET A 74 -5.03 2.10 -9.87
C MET A 74 -5.68 2.52 -8.55
N ASP A 75 -6.29 3.70 -8.51
CA ASP A 75 -7.12 4.14 -7.37
C ASP A 75 -8.43 3.34 -7.28
N SER A 76 -8.32 2.09 -6.85
CA SER A 76 -9.46 1.19 -6.71
C SER A 76 -10.36 1.55 -5.53
N TYR A 77 -9.92 2.47 -4.67
CA TYR A 77 -10.75 2.99 -3.59
C TYR A 77 -11.83 3.91 -4.16
N THR A 78 -11.41 4.88 -4.97
CA THR A 78 -12.35 5.79 -5.66
C THR A 78 -13.10 5.05 -6.77
N TYR A 79 -12.42 4.16 -7.52
CA TYR A 79 -12.99 3.38 -8.62
C TYR A 79 -13.31 1.93 -8.21
N ALA A 80 -14.13 1.77 -7.16
CA ALA A 80 -14.42 0.48 -6.51
C ALA A 80 -14.94 -0.65 -7.43
N SER A 81 -15.40 -0.36 -8.64
CA SER A 81 -15.76 -1.38 -9.62
C SER A 81 -14.60 -2.31 -9.98
N SER A 82 -13.34 -1.85 -9.89
CA SER A 82 -12.16 -2.68 -10.15
C SER A 82 -11.97 -3.81 -9.13
N LEU A 83 -12.48 -3.66 -7.90
CA LEU A 83 -12.35 -4.67 -6.83
C LEU A 83 -13.49 -5.69 -6.82
N LYS A 84 -14.50 -5.54 -7.69
CA LYS A 84 -15.73 -6.33 -7.60
C LYS A 84 -15.46 -7.83 -7.70
N GLU A 85 -14.59 -8.25 -8.60
CA GLU A 85 -14.26 -9.66 -8.80
C GLU A 85 -13.49 -10.22 -7.61
N ASP A 86 -12.49 -9.50 -7.11
CA ASP A 86 -11.70 -9.89 -5.94
C ASP A 86 -12.56 -10.02 -4.68
N ILE A 87 -13.44 -9.03 -4.42
CA ILE A 87 -14.38 -9.05 -3.30
C ILE A 87 -15.36 -10.22 -3.45
N SER A 88 -15.89 -10.44 -4.66
CA SER A 88 -16.80 -11.56 -4.91
C SER A 88 -16.11 -12.90 -4.70
N SER A 89 -14.87 -13.06 -5.17
CA SER A 89 -14.08 -14.27 -4.96
C SER A 89 -13.82 -14.53 -3.47
N LEU A 90 -13.44 -13.51 -2.72
CA LEU A 90 -13.09 -13.63 -1.31
C LEU A 90 -14.28 -13.93 -0.39
N PHE A 91 -15.46 -13.33 -0.67
CA PHE A 91 -16.62 -13.40 0.23
C PHE A 91 -17.79 -14.25 -0.28
N LEU A 92 -17.90 -14.43 -1.60
CA LEU A 92 -19.01 -15.16 -2.24
C LEU A 92 -18.54 -16.41 -2.98
N GLY A 93 -17.23 -16.54 -3.24
CA GLY A 93 -16.63 -17.71 -3.87
C GLY A 93 -16.75 -18.93 -2.97
N GLN A 94 -17.24 -20.04 -3.52
CA GLN A 94 -17.12 -21.34 -2.86
C GLN A 94 -15.66 -21.77 -2.91
N LEU A 95 -15.09 -22.14 -1.75
CA LEU A 95 -13.80 -22.80 -1.72
C LEU A 95 -13.94 -24.16 -2.42
N PRO A 96 -13.01 -24.53 -3.32
CA PRO A 96 -13.02 -25.87 -3.89
C PRO A 96 -12.93 -26.90 -2.77
N MET A 97 -13.85 -27.87 -2.78
CA MET A 97 -13.83 -29.04 -1.89
C MET A 97 -12.75 -30.03 -2.30
#